data_AF-A0A662Q213-F1
#
_entry.id   AF-A0A662Q213-F1
#
_cell.length_a   1.000
_cell.length_b   1.000
_cell.length_c   1.000
_cell.angle_alpha   90.00
_cell.angle_beta   90.00
_cell.angle_gamma   90.00
#
_symmetry.space_group_name_H-M   'P 1'
#
loop_
_entity.id
_entity.type
_entity.pdbx_description
1 polymer ?
#
loop_
_entity_poly.entity_id
_entity_poly.type
_entity_poly.pdbx_seq_one_letter_code
_entity_poly.pdbx_strand_id
1 'polypeptide(L)'
;MLRLYDYPPPAPLIVLDDFTFRHRLEIKGDVKRDTPIYERLAFQLAALKEAAMKRDIAIVVIGQVHTLPNTGETRAVAHRILTYWSDYVLRIVRRFGERCGRIWIEKPEKKGVYRFRIVKSGVTSC
;
A
#
# COMPACT_ATOMS: atom_id res chain seq x y z
N MET A 1 -5.35 17.86 -16.24
CA MET A 1 -4.26 17.87 -15.23
C MET A 1 -4.90 17.58 -13.89
N LEU A 2 -4.65 16.41 -13.29
CA LEU A 2 -5.24 16.06 -11.98
C LEU A 2 -4.36 16.67 -10.88
N ARG A 3 -4.87 17.66 -10.15
CA ARG A 3 -4.16 18.26 -9.01
C ARG A 3 -4.89 17.84 -7.74
N LEU A 4 -4.29 16.93 -6.98
CA LEU A 4 -4.89 16.38 -5.75
C LEU A 4 -5.20 17.44 -4.68
N TYR A 5 -4.53 18.60 -4.70
CA TYR A 5 -4.73 19.70 -3.75
C TYR A 5 -5.90 20.64 -4.09
N ASP A 6 -6.44 20.56 -5.31
CA ASP A 6 -7.53 21.44 -5.76
C ASP A 6 -8.91 20.97 -5.23
N TYR A 7 -8.95 19.81 -4.57
CA TYR A 7 -10.15 19.26 -3.96
C TYR A 7 -10.09 19.48 -2.44
N PRO A 8 -11.15 20.01 -1.79
CA PRO A 8 -11.25 19.93 -0.34
C PRO A 8 -11.09 18.45 0.05
N PRO A 9 -10.38 18.13 1.15
CA PRO A 9 -10.12 16.74 1.52
C PRO A 9 -11.48 16.04 1.60
N PRO A 10 -11.76 15.06 0.72
CA PRO A 10 -13.10 14.50 0.58
C PRO A 10 -13.54 13.77 1.85
N ALA A 11 -12.57 13.44 2.71
CA ALA A 11 -12.69 12.83 4.02
C ALA A 11 -11.44 13.19 4.85
N PRO A 12 -11.51 13.15 6.19
CA PRO A 12 -10.31 13.11 7.03
C PRO A 12 -9.41 11.94 6.60
N LEU A 13 -8.11 12.19 6.43
CA LEU A 13 -7.15 11.22 5.91
C LEU A 13 -6.16 10.78 7.00
N ILE A 14 -5.99 9.47 7.15
CA ILE A 14 -4.94 8.85 7.96
C ILE A 14 -3.96 8.12 7.02
N VAL A 15 -2.67 8.40 7.16
CA VAL A 15 -1.61 7.70 6.41
C VAL A 15 -0.71 6.95 7.40
N LEU A 16 -0.51 5.65 7.16
CA LEU A 16 0.36 4.79 7.96
C LEU A 16 1.55 4.34 7.11
N ASP A 17 2.74 4.87 7.41
CA ASP A 17 3.99 4.62 6.66
C ASP A 17 5.17 4.33 7.61
N ASP A 18 5.81 3.15 7.62
CA ASP A 18 5.43 1.88 6.96
C ASP A 18 4.66 1.00 7.96
N PHE A 19 3.45 0.61 7.59
CA PHE A 19 2.56 -0.19 8.42
C PHE A 19 3.10 -1.60 8.70
N THR A 20 3.92 -2.14 7.81
CA THR A 20 4.41 -3.53 7.87
C THR A 20 5.77 -3.67 8.55
N PHE A 21 6.43 -2.55 8.88
CA PHE A 21 7.81 -2.55 9.35
C PHE A 21 8.04 -3.41 10.59
N ARG A 22 7.20 -3.29 11.62
CA ARG A 22 7.39 -4.04 12.89
C ARG A 22 7.15 -5.53 12.71
N HIS A 23 6.11 -5.90 11.97
CA HIS A 23 5.78 -7.31 11.73
C HIS A 23 6.87 -8.01 10.93
N ARG A 24 7.54 -7.30 10.02
CA ARG A 24 8.70 -7.81 9.29
C ARG A 24 9.86 -8.20 10.21
N LEU A 25 10.12 -7.44 11.28
CA LEU A 25 11.20 -7.77 12.22
C LEU A 25 10.90 -9.03 13.04
N GLU A 26 9.61 -9.29 13.27
CA GLU A 26 9.13 -10.43 14.05
C GLU A 26 9.05 -11.72 13.22
N ILE A 27 8.74 -11.64 11.91
CA ILE A 27 8.65 -12.78 11.01
C ILE A 27 10.00 -13.48 10.84
N LYS A 28 10.08 -14.76 11.19
CA LYS A 28 11.31 -15.58 11.09
C LYS A 28 11.31 -16.57 9.93
N GLY A 29 10.21 -16.68 9.18
CA GLY A 29 10.06 -17.65 8.11
C GLY A 29 9.64 -19.05 8.59
N ASP A 30 9.20 -19.16 9.85
CA ASP A 30 8.62 -20.36 10.43
C ASP A 30 7.10 -20.15 10.55
N VAL A 31 6.35 -20.85 9.70
CA VAL A 31 4.89 -20.70 9.59
C VAL A 31 4.20 -20.80 10.93
N LYS A 32 4.57 -21.75 11.81
CA LYS A 32 3.89 -21.94 13.09
C LYS A 32 4.12 -20.78 14.06
N ARG A 33 5.32 -20.20 14.02
CA ARG A 33 5.70 -19.07 14.89
C ARG A 33 5.22 -17.73 14.33
N ASP A 34 5.06 -17.64 13.02
CA ASP A 34 4.67 -16.40 12.35
C ASP A 34 3.13 -16.21 12.29
N THR A 35 2.33 -17.28 12.44
CA THR A 35 0.85 -17.20 12.43
C THR A 35 0.27 -16.11 13.34
N PRO A 36 0.65 -15.99 14.62
CA PRO A 36 0.09 -14.97 15.51
C PRO A 36 0.39 -13.53 15.05
N ILE A 37 1.51 -13.33 14.35
CA ILE A 37 1.91 -12.02 13.79
C ILE A 37 0.94 -11.66 12.66
N TYR A 38 0.65 -12.60 11.78
CA TYR A 38 -0.31 -12.42 10.68
C TYR A 38 -1.73 -12.19 11.18
N GLU A 39 -2.16 -12.90 12.23
CA GLU A 39 -3.48 -12.69 12.85
C GLU A 39 -3.60 -11.29 13.46
N ARG A 40 -2.58 -10.84 14.18
CA ARG A 40 -2.54 -9.48 14.74
C ARG A 40 -2.62 -8.42 13.64
N LEU A 41 -1.88 -8.60 12.55
CA LEU A 41 -1.93 -7.73 11.38
C LEU A 41 -3.32 -7.69 10.74
N ALA A 42 -3.95 -8.86 10.56
CA ALA A 42 -5.30 -8.95 10.02
C ALA A 42 -6.31 -8.21 10.91
N PHE A 43 -6.20 -8.36 12.23
CA PHE A 43 -7.06 -7.66 13.19
C PHE A 43 -6.87 -6.13 13.12
N GLN A 44 -5.64 -5.65 13.03
CA GLN A 44 -5.34 -4.22 12.86
C GLN A 44 -5.98 -3.66 11.58
N LEU A 45 -5.87 -4.37 10.46
CA LEU A 45 -6.48 -3.97 9.20
C LEU A 45 -8.00 -3.98 9.25
N ALA A 46 -8.60 -4.98 9.91
CA ALA A 46 -10.04 -5.05 10.12
C ALA A 46 -10.55 -3.84 10.91
N ALA A 47 -9.88 -3.49 12.01
CA ALA A 47 -10.23 -2.34 12.83
C ALA A 47 -10.11 -1.01 12.06
N LEU A 48 -9.08 -0.85 11.24
CA LEU A 48 -8.92 0.32 10.37
C LEU A 48 -10.05 0.39 9.32
N LYS A 49 -10.35 -0.74 8.67
CA LYS A 49 -11.45 -0.83 7.70
C LYS A 49 -12.79 -0.46 8.32
N GLU A 50 -13.08 -0.96 9.52
CA GLU A 50 -14.28 -0.62 10.27
C GLU A 50 -14.33 0.86 10.62
N ALA A 51 -13.22 1.45 11.08
CA ALA A 51 -13.12 2.88 11.37
C ALA A 51 -13.36 3.75 10.12
N ALA A 52 -12.77 3.37 8.99
CA ALA A 52 -12.99 4.02 7.70
C ALA A 52 -14.48 4.03 7.32
N MET A 53 -15.15 2.88 7.43
CA MET A 53 -16.57 2.74 7.10
C MET A 53 -17.48 3.52 8.06
N LYS A 54 -17.19 3.50 9.37
CA LYS A 54 -18.06 4.13 10.39
C LYS A 54 -17.91 5.65 10.47
N ARG A 55 -16.72 6.18 10.15
CA ARG A 55 -16.39 7.60 10.36
C ARG A 55 -16.20 8.38 9.07
N ASP A 56 -16.42 7.75 7.92
CA ASP A 56 -16.20 8.34 6.59
C ASP A 56 -14.79 8.97 6.48
N ILE A 57 -13.78 8.18 6.85
CA ILE A 57 -12.36 8.58 6.79
C ILE A 57 -11.61 7.76 5.75
N ALA A 58 -10.71 8.41 5.02
CA ALA A 58 -9.79 7.72 4.11
C ALA A 58 -8.58 7.21 4.91
N ILE A 59 -8.21 5.94 4.70
CA ILE A 59 -7.02 5.35 5.32
C ILE A 59 -6.11 4.81 4.22
N VAL A 60 -4.85 5.28 4.21
CA VAL A 60 -3.81 4.82 3.30
C VAL A 60 -2.76 4.06 4.10
N VAL A 61 -2.56 2.80 3.72
CA VAL A 61 -1.56 1.92 4.31
C VAL A 61 -0.43 1.75 3.31
N ILE A 62 0.79 2.14 3.70
CA ILE A 62 1.99 1.95 2.88
C ILE A 62 2.71 0.71 3.41
N GLY A 63 2.93 -0.26 2.52
CA GLY A 63 3.70 -1.47 2.80
C GLY A 63 4.90 -1.57 1.88
N GLN A 64 6.09 -1.82 2.41
CA GLN A 64 7.27 -2.07 1.59
C GLN A 64 7.21 -3.43 0.91
N VAL A 65 7.70 -3.47 -0.33
CA VAL A 65 7.89 -4.70 -1.09
C VAL A 65 9.32 -5.20 -0.94
N HIS A 66 9.48 -6.51 -0.75
CA HIS A 66 10.78 -7.17 -0.80
C HIS A 66 10.89 -8.04 -2.04
N THR A 67 12.09 -8.07 -2.63
CA THR A 67 12.42 -9.06 -3.66
C THR A 67 12.83 -10.34 -2.96
N LEU A 68 12.15 -11.45 -3.26
CA LEU A 68 12.54 -12.75 -2.75
C LEU A 68 13.83 -13.21 -3.44
N PRO A 69 14.90 -13.58 -2.70
CA PRO A 69 16.23 -13.84 -3.27
C PRO A 69 16.31 -14.97 -4.32
N ASN A 70 15.31 -15.83 -4.45
CA ASN A 70 15.41 -17.04 -5.30
C ASN A 70 14.43 -17.08 -6.49
N THR A 71 13.43 -16.19 -6.54
CA THR A 71 12.41 -16.21 -7.61
C THR A 71 12.36 -14.93 -8.43
N GLY A 72 13.06 -13.88 -8.00
CA GLY A 72 12.91 -12.54 -8.57
C GLY A 72 11.53 -11.91 -8.32
N GLU A 73 10.63 -12.60 -7.61
CA GLU A 73 9.31 -12.08 -7.31
C GLU A 73 9.37 -11.01 -6.22
N THR A 74 8.81 -9.85 -6.54
CA THR A 74 8.61 -8.76 -5.60
C THR A 74 7.26 -8.94 -4.92
N ARG A 75 7.25 -9.41 -3.66
CA ARG A 75 6.03 -9.59 -2.85
C ARG A 75 6.05 -8.66 -1.65
N ALA A 76 4.92 -8.01 -1.39
CA ALA A 76 4.72 -7.28 -0.14
C ALA A 76 4.63 -8.28 1.03
N VAL A 77 5.16 -7.91 2.20
CA VAL A 77 4.93 -8.68 3.43
C VAL A 77 3.43 -8.75 3.67
N ALA A 78 2.92 -9.96 3.93
CA ALA A 78 1.49 -10.22 4.14
C ALA A 78 0.56 -9.71 3.01
N HIS A 79 1.03 -9.70 1.76
CA HIS A 79 0.28 -9.21 0.60
C HIS A 79 -1.17 -9.71 0.55
N ARG A 80 -1.42 -11.00 0.83
CA ARG A 80 -2.78 -11.58 0.82
C ARG A 80 -3.71 -10.91 1.84
N ILE A 81 -3.22 -10.62 3.05
CA ILE A 81 -4.02 -10.02 4.12
C ILE A 81 -4.29 -8.55 3.80
N LEU A 82 -3.27 -7.81 3.35
CA LEU A 82 -3.42 -6.41 2.93
C LEU A 82 -4.43 -6.29 1.78
N THR A 83 -4.29 -7.11 0.74
CA THR A 83 -5.19 -7.11 -0.42
C THR A 83 -6.62 -7.52 -0.04
N TYR A 84 -6.79 -8.43 0.91
CA TYR A 84 -8.12 -8.83 1.39
C TYR A 84 -8.88 -7.66 2.01
N TRP A 85 -8.26 -6.96 2.98
CA TRP A 85 -8.90 -5.89 3.74
C TRP A 85 -8.97 -4.53 3.03
N SER A 86 -8.13 -4.30 2.02
CA SER A 86 -8.09 -3.03 1.29
C SER A 86 -9.18 -2.95 0.23
N ASP A 87 -9.85 -1.81 0.07
CA ASP A 87 -10.77 -1.59 -1.07
C ASP A 87 -10.01 -1.39 -2.37
N TYR A 88 -8.87 -0.69 -2.28
CA TYR A 88 -7.97 -0.40 -3.40
C TYR A 88 -6.56 -0.85 -3.08
N VAL A 89 -5.87 -1.41 -4.08
CA VAL A 89 -4.45 -1.76 -3.98
C VAL A 89 -3.72 -1.16 -5.16
N LEU A 90 -2.72 -0.33 -4.86
CA LEU A 90 -1.89 0.36 -5.85
C LEU A 90 -0.45 -0.16 -5.74
N ARG A 91 0.07 -0.75 -6.81
CA ARG A 91 1.51 -1.00 -6.93
C ARG A 91 2.17 0.22 -7.53
N ILE A 92 3.16 0.78 -6.84
CA ILE A 92 3.94 1.92 -7.32
C ILE A 92 5.35 1.43 -7.64
N VAL A 93 5.83 1.68 -8.86
CA VAL A 93 7.22 1.38 -9.25
C VAL A 93 7.82 2.61 -9.90
N ARG A 94 9.00 2.99 -9.42
CA ARG A 94 9.85 4.01 -10.03
C ARG A 94 11.27 3.46 -10.07
N ARG A 95 11.84 3.33 -11.27
CA ARG A 95 13.23 2.90 -11.43
C ARG A 95 14.18 4.08 -11.30
N PHE A 96 15.37 3.82 -10.77
CA PHE A 96 16.43 4.83 -10.71
C PHE A 96 16.77 5.30 -12.14
N GLY A 97 16.93 6.62 -12.33
CA GLY A 97 17.17 7.23 -13.64
C GLY A 97 15.93 7.44 -14.52
N GLU A 98 14.77 6.82 -14.22
CA GLU A 98 13.54 7.09 -14.96
C GLU A 98 12.91 8.43 -14.51
N ARG A 99 12.59 9.29 -15.49
CA ARG A 99 11.88 10.56 -15.23
C ARG A 99 10.49 10.35 -14.63
N CYS A 100 9.87 9.22 -14.93
CA CYS A 100 8.49 8.92 -14.58
C CYS A 100 8.36 7.54 -13.95
N GLY A 101 7.61 7.45 -12.84
CA GLY A 101 7.17 6.19 -12.26
C GLY A 101 5.83 5.73 -12.85
N ARG A 102 5.46 4.51 -12.50
CA ARG A 102 4.22 3.84 -12.91
C ARG A 102 3.41 3.44 -11.68
N ILE A 103 2.09 3.54 -11.80
CA ILE A 103 1.10 3.08 -10.82
C ILE A 103 0.22 2.06 -11.51
N TRP A 104 0.15 0.85 -10.96
CA TRP A 104 -0.79 -0.20 -11.37
C TRP A 104 -1.90 -0.30 -10.31
N ILE A 105 -3.14 -0.41 -10.77
CA ILE A 105 -4.27 -0.73 -9.90
C ILE A 105 -4.39 -2.26 -9.86
N GLU A 106 -4.00 -2.86 -8.75
CA GLU A 106 -4.14 -4.32 -8.54
C GLU A 106 -5.53 -4.69 -8.01
N LYS A 107 -6.15 -3.78 -7.25
CA LYS A 107 -7.54 -3.94 -6.76
C LYS A 107 -8.28 -2.60 -6.82
N PRO A 108 -9.53 -2.56 -7.30
CA PRO A 108 -10.20 -3.62 -8.08
C PRO A 108 -9.43 -3.88 -9.38
N GLU A 109 -9.48 -5.11 -9.94
CA GLU A 109 -8.78 -5.45 -11.19
C GLU A 109 -9.28 -4.56 -12.33
N LYS A 110 -8.58 -3.45 -12.56
CA LYS A 110 -8.87 -2.47 -13.61
C LYS A 110 -7.69 -2.41 -14.55
N LYS A 111 -7.98 -2.41 -15.85
CA LYS A 111 -6.97 -2.14 -16.88
C LYS A 111 -6.59 -0.67 -16.83
N GLY A 112 -5.46 -0.34 -16.22
CA GLY A 112 -4.93 1.02 -16.21
C GLY A 112 -3.53 1.09 -15.60
N VAL A 113 -2.57 1.62 -16.37
CA VAL A 113 -1.26 2.01 -15.88
C VAL A 113 -1.17 3.52 -15.95
N TYR A 114 -0.99 4.16 -14.80
CA TYR A 114 -0.84 5.61 -14.73
C TYR A 114 0.63 5.97 -14.57
N ARG A 115 1.06 7.04 -15.24
CA ARG A 115 2.41 7.55 -15.11
C ARG A 115 2.42 8.80 -14.24
N PHE A 116 3.43 8.89 -13.38
CA PHE A 116 3.63 10.04 -12.51
C PHE A 116 5.08 10.47 -12.54
N ARG A 117 5.35 11.71 -12.18
CA ARG A 117 6.68 12.21 -11.87
C ARG A 117 6.64 13.01 -10.58
N ILE A 118 7.76 13.04 -9.88
CA ILE A 118 7.93 13.85 -8.67
C ILE A 118 8.64 15.14 -9.07
N VAL A 119 8.02 16.26 -8.74
CA VAL A 119 8.54 17.62 -8.94
C VAL A 119 8.60 18.34 -7.60
N LYS A 120 9.14 19.56 -7.56
CA LYS A 120 9.28 20.34 -6.32
C LYS A 120 7.95 20.54 -5.58
N SER A 121 6.84 20.66 -6.31
CA SER A 121 5.49 20.82 -5.75
C SER A 121 4.76 19.50 -5.43
N GLY A 122 5.47 18.37 -5.44
CA GLY A 122 4.90 17.05 -5.16
C GLY A 122 4.75 16.16 -6.39
N VAL A 123 3.65 15.41 -6.47
CA VAL A 123 3.40 14.43 -7.54
C VAL A 123 2.57 15.07 -8.64
N THR A 124 2.96 14.88 -9.90
CA THR A 124 2.20 15.31 -11.07
C THR A 124 2.15 14.21 -12.12
N SER A 125 1.23 14.33 -13.08
CA SER A 125 1.20 13.44 -14.24
C SER A 125 2.50 13.56 -15.03
N CYS A 126 2.99 12.40 -15.44
CA CYS A 126 3.85 12.29 -16.60
C CYS A 126 2.95 11.93 -17.79
#